data_AF-A0A1W6MH38-F1
#
_entry.id   AF-A0A1W6MH38-F1
#
_cell.length_a   1.000
_cell.length_b   1.000
_cell.length_c   1.000
_cell.angle_alpha   90.00
_cell.angle_beta   90.00
_cell.angle_gamma   90.00
#
_symmetry.space_group_name_H-M   'P 1'
#
loop_
_entity.id
_entity.type
_entity.pdbx_description
1 polymer ?
#
loop_
_entity_poly.entity_id
_entity_poly.type
_entity_poly.pdbx_seq_one_letter_code
_entity_poly.pdbx_strand_id
1 'polypeptide(L)'
;MESIEIVLKKDSEGNDINLNQMSLKASKSLRQILDALILIAEHEKDLNLKIGLEKGSAAQKLIGTPTNLKVVYNKIIQASQSQPSRENVYVNQLNIIRNNVEDIQDWEIYYNSYSGNKKSIKPLFSHKFRKTRKREKIENNFNVQFINGYLELNGGKKPNFHLISNNESITIQCSVKEAQKVNSFLYKDIKIATWVKAKKHGMEYQFCDIYAGESEQYFSEFKHFFLELKNKNGTEPFHYISDKLEDFYDREDYSGARKFIRLFLNEYAIPTYLRTILVISKGFKNDEYFSNILNQVEELLSTKIGKVY
;
A
#
# COMPACT_ATOMS: atom_id res chain seq x y z
N MET A 1 -6.42 -38.80 -6.79
CA MET A 1 -6.48 -37.61 -5.90
C MET A 1 -5.13 -36.92 -5.95
N GLU A 2 -5.05 -35.65 -5.58
CA GLU A 2 -3.77 -34.93 -5.49
C GLU A 2 -3.30 -34.87 -4.05
N SER A 3 -1.99 -34.68 -3.84
CA SER A 3 -1.44 -34.51 -2.50
C SER A 3 -0.26 -33.56 -2.42
N ILE A 4 -0.12 -32.90 -1.28
CA ILE A 4 1.14 -32.30 -0.84
C ILE A 4 1.74 -33.27 0.19
N GLU A 5 2.93 -33.78 -0.10
CA GLU A 5 3.59 -34.83 0.65
C GLU A 5 4.94 -34.32 1.18
N ILE A 6 5.15 -34.42 2.49
CA ILE A 6 6.43 -34.14 3.16
C ILE A 6 6.99 -35.50 3.57
N VAL A 7 8.24 -35.80 3.21
CA VAL A 7 8.92 -37.06 3.51
C VAL A 7 10.16 -36.78 4.31
N LEU A 8 10.27 -37.33 5.52
CA LEU A 8 11.49 -37.33 6.32
C LEU A 8 12.22 -38.66 6.11
N LYS A 9 13.48 -38.62 5.65
CA LYS A 9 14.25 -39.83 5.34
C LYS A 9 15.35 -40.10 6.36
N LYS A 10 16.14 -39.08 6.72
CA LYS A 10 17.26 -39.23 7.66
C LYS A 10 17.29 -38.13 8.69
N ASP A 11 17.49 -38.49 9.95
CA ASP A 11 17.61 -37.53 11.04
C ASP A 11 18.94 -36.76 11.00
N SER A 12 19.15 -35.85 11.95
CA SER A 12 20.38 -35.04 12.02
C SER A 12 21.66 -35.84 12.28
N GLU A 13 21.54 -37.09 12.71
CA GLU A 13 22.66 -38.01 12.98
C GLU A 13 22.90 -38.97 11.81
N GLY A 14 22.08 -38.88 10.75
CA GLY A 14 22.18 -39.73 9.56
C GLY A 14 21.47 -41.07 9.67
N ASN A 15 20.71 -41.30 10.74
CA ASN A 15 19.91 -42.51 10.91
C ASN A 15 18.64 -42.43 10.07
N ASP A 16 18.22 -43.57 9.51
CA ASP A 16 16.99 -43.65 8.74
C ASP A 16 15.77 -43.42 9.65
N ILE A 17 14.87 -42.54 9.23
CA ILE A 17 13.62 -42.25 9.92
C ILE A 17 12.55 -43.20 9.40
N ASN A 18 12.22 -44.22 10.18
CA ASN A 18 11.11 -45.12 9.92
C ASN A 18 9.97 -44.83 10.90
N LEU A 19 8.73 -44.75 10.43
CA LEU A 19 7.55 -44.48 11.27
C LEU A 19 7.45 -45.43 12.48
N ASN A 20 7.89 -46.68 12.34
CA ASN A 20 7.83 -47.68 13.41
C ASN A 20 8.94 -47.50 14.47
N GLN A 21 10.02 -46.81 14.12
CA GLN A 21 11.22 -46.66 14.94
C GLN A 21 11.82 -45.27 14.68
N MET A 22 11.29 -44.27 15.38
CA MET A 22 11.73 -42.88 15.26
C MET A 22 12.47 -42.43 16.52
N SER A 23 13.50 -41.62 16.34
CA SER A 23 14.10 -40.88 17.46
C SER A 23 13.08 -39.93 18.08
N LEU A 24 13.30 -39.54 19.34
CA LEU A 24 12.45 -38.56 20.03
C LEU A 24 12.38 -37.23 19.25
N LYS A 25 13.50 -36.81 18.66
CA LYS A 25 13.59 -35.60 17.84
C LYS A 25 12.73 -35.73 16.58
N ALA A 26 12.92 -36.80 15.80
CA ALA A 26 12.12 -37.06 14.60
C ALA A 26 10.61 -37.15 14.93
N SER A 27 10.27 -37.72 16.08
CA SER A 27 8.87 -37.83 16.56
C SER A 27 8.25 -36.47 16.86
N LYS A 28 9.00 -35.58 17.50
CA LYS A 28 8.56 -34.18 17.74
C LYS A 28 8.39 -33.42 16.42
N SER A 29 9.33 -33.57 15.49
CA SER A 29 9.25 -32.93 14.17
C SER A 29 8.04 -33.42 13.38
N LEU A 30 7.82 -34.74 13.35
CA LEU A 30 6.67 -35.35 12.68
C LEU A 30 5.35 -34.80 13.23
N ARG A 31 5.21 -34.72 14.57
CA ARG A 31 4.03 -34.15 15.22
C ARG A 31 3.81 -32.69 14.85
N GLN A 32 4.84 -31.85 14.96
CA GLN A 32 4.71 -30.42 14.66
C GLN A 32 4.37 -30.15 13.18
N ILE A 33 4.92 -30.95 12.27
CA ILE A 33 4.57 -30.88 10.83
C ILE A 33 3.12 -31.30 10.63
N LEU A 34 2.67 -32.37 11.29
CA LEU A 34 1.29 -32.85 11.20
C LEU A 34 0.30 -31.80 11.74
N ASP A 35 0.58 -31.22 12.91
CA ASP A 35 -0.23 -30.16 13.51
C ASP A 35 -0.34 -28.94 12.58
N ALA A 36 0.76 -28.55 11.92
CA ALA A 36 0.76 -27.47 10.94
C ALA A 36 -0.12 -27.78 9.71
N LEU A 37 -0.11 -29.04 9.23
CA LEU A 37 -1.00 -29.47 8.14
C LEU A 37 -2.48 -29.51 8.58
N ILE A 38 -2.75 -29.90 9.83
CA ILE A 38 -4.09 -29.86 10.42
C ILE A 38 -4.62 -28.43 10.43
N LEU A 39 -3.83 -27.48 10.93
CA LEU A 39 -4.24 -26.07 10.97
C LEU A 39 -4.44 -25.46 9.58
N ILE A 40 -3.68 -25.90 8.56
CA ILE A 40 -3.95 -25.53 7.17
C ILE A 40 -5.27 -26.13 6.69
N ALA A 41 -5.54 -27.40 6.97
CA ALA A 41 -6.78 -28.07 6.56
C ALA A 41 -8.03 -27.48 7.24
N GLU A 42 -7.95 -27.16 8.54
CA GLU A 42 -9.02 -26.52 9.30
C GLU A 42 -9.32 -25.10 8.79
N HIS A 43 -8.28 -24.35 8.44
CA HIS A 43 -8.41 -23.03 7.83
C HIS A 43 -9.13 -23.11 6.47
N GLU A 44 -8.95 -24.22 5.75
CA GLU A 44 -9.59 -24.53 4.48
C GLU A 44 -10.77 -25.52 4.64
N LYS A 45 -11.54 -25.41 5.73
CA LYS A 45 -12.63 -26.35 6.07
C LYS A 45 -13.59 -26.69 4.92
N ASP A 46 -13.82 -25.74 4.01
CA ASP A 46 -14.75 -25.91 2.88
C ASP A 46 -14.16 -26.76 1.74
N LEU A 47 -12.85 -27.03 1.76
CA LEU A 47 -12.13 -27.80 0.75
C LEU A 47 -12.12 -29.32 1.02
N ASN A 48 -12.73 -29.79 2.12
CA ASN A 48 -12.82 -31.22 2.47
C ASN A 48 -11.48 -31.97 2.34
N LEU A 49 -10.40 -31.35 2.83
CA LEU A 49 -9.06 -31.90 2.76
C LEU A 49 -8.92 -33.06 3.76
N LYS A 50 -8.15 -34.08 3.37
CA LYS A 50 -7.81 -35.22 4.22
C LYS A 50 -6.33 -35.16 4.59
N ILE A 51 -6.00 -35.61 5.78
CA ILE A 51 -4.61 -35.70 6.24
C ILE A 51 -4.28 -37.18 6.41
N GLY A 52 -3.08 -37.58 6.01
CA GLY A 52 -2.64 -38.96 6.07
C GLY A 52 -1.18 -39.11 6.46
N LEU A 53 -0.85 -40.27 7.02
CA LEU A 53 0.49 -40.78 7.24
C LEU A 53 0.66 -42.04 6.39
N GLU A 54 1.77 -42.18 5.69
CA GLU A 54 2.03 -43.37 4.86
C GLU A 54 2.78 -44.46 5.63
N LYS A 55 2.43 -45.72 5.40
CA LYS A 55 3.02 -46.87 6.11
C LYS A 55 4.50 -47.04 5.71
N GLY A 56 5.38 -47.16 6.70
CA GLY A 56 6.80 -47.49 6.50
C GLY A 56 7.72 -46.31 6.16
N SER A 57 7.18 -45.10 6.00
CA SER A 57 7.98 -43.87 5.89
C SER A 57 7.39 -42.79 6.80
N ALA A 58 8.22 -41.90 7.34
CA ALA A 58 7.74 -40.71 8.04
C ALA A 58 7.27 -39.67 7.02
N ALA A 59 6.21 -40.00 6.27
CA ALA A 59 5.63 -39.16 5.25
C ALA A 59 4.25 -38.65 5.66
N GLN A 60 4.09 -37.33 5.76
CA GLN A 60 2.81 -36.68 6.03
C GLN A 60 2.22 -36.13 4.74
N LYS A 61 0.92 -36.33 4.53
CA LYS A 61 0.21 -35.91 3.32
C LYS A 61 -1.01 -35.07 3.65
N LEU A 62 -1.21 -34.02 2.86
CA LEU A 62 -2.48 -33.33 2.70
C LEU A 62 -3.08 -33.74 1.35
N ILE A 63 -4.30 -34.27 1.35
CA ILE A 63 -4.93 -34.98 0.23
C ILE A 63 -6.28 -34.35 -0.11
N GLY A 64 -6.63 -34.33 -1.39
CA GLY A 64 -7.94 -33.81 -1.82
C GLY A 64 -8.12 -33.88 -3.33
N THR A 65 -9.15 -33.18 -3.82
CA THR A 65 -9.43 -33.08 -5.26
C THR A 65 -8.40 -32.17 -5.96
N PRO A 66 -8.21 -32.31 -7.28
CA PRO A 66 -7.27 -31.44 -8.02
C PRO A 66 -7.55 -29.95 -7.83
N THR A 67 -8.83 -29.56 -7.86
CA THR A 67 -9.23 -28.16 -7.65
C THR A 67 -8.85 -27.67 -6.25
N ASN A 68 -9.12 -28.48 -5.23
CA ASN A 68 -8.94 -28.09 -3.83
C ASN A 68 -7.46 -28.00 -3.46
N LEU A 69 -6.63 -28.96 -3.91
CA LEU A 69 -5.19 -28.93 -3.62
C LEU A 69 -4.47 -27.83 -4.39
N LYS A 70 -4.95 -27.47 -5.58
CA LYS A 70 -4.42 -26.34 -6.32
C LYS A 70 -4.60 -25.02 -5.58
N VAL A 71 -5.69 -24.84 -4.84
CA VAL A 71 -5.89 -23.65 -3.97
C VAL A 71 -4.81 -23.60 -2.90
N VAL A 72 -4.61 -24.70 -2.17
CA VAL A 72 -3.58 -24.79 -1.12
C VAL A 72 -2.18 -24.54 -1.70
N TYR A 73 -1.87 -25.18 -2.84
CA TYR A 73 -0.59 -25.03 -3.53
C TYR A 73 -0.32 -23.57 -3.93
N ASN A 74 -1.33 -22.88 -4.47
CA ASN A 74 -1.22 -21.47 -4.83
C ASN A 74 -0.97 -20.60 -3.60
N LYS A 75 -1.64 -20.86 -2.47
CA LYS A 75 -1.42 -20.12 -1.21
C LYS A 75 -0.02 -20.36 -0.64
N ILE A 76 0.56 -21.55 -0.82
CA ILE A 76 1.97 -21.82 -0.49
C ILE A 76 2.91 -20.97 -1.37
N ILE A 77 2.65 -20.88 -2.67
CA ILE A 77 3.43 -20.02 -3.58
C ILE A 77 3.33 -18.55 -3.16
N GLN A 78 2.11 -18.05 -2.91
CA GLN A 78 1.87 -16.67 -2.47
C GLN A 78 2.63 -16.35 -1.18
N ALA A 79 2.60 -17.27 -0.21
CA ALA A 79 3.34 -17.15 1.04
C ALA A 79 4.86 -17.11 0.80
N SER A 80 5.39 -18.02 -0.02
CA SER A 80 6.82 -18.11 -0.36
C SER A 80 7.32 -16.82 -1.03
N GLN A 81 6.54 -16.28 -1.96
CA GLN A 81 6.87 -15.06 -2.70
C GLN A 81 6.57 -13.76 -1.93
N SER A 82 6.03 -13.86 -0.71
CA SER A 82 5.63 -12.71 0.11
C SER A 82 4.63 -11.79 -0.60
N GLN A 83 3.67 -12.35 -1.35
CA GLN A 83 2.66 -11.57 -2.06
C GLN A 83 1.74 -10.81 -1.08
N PRO A 84 1.18 -9.64 -1.46
CA PRO A 84 0.29 -8.87 -0.59
C PRO A 84 -0.97 -9.63 -0.15
N SER A 85 -1.51 -10.46 -1.04
CA SER A 85 -2.70 -11.29 -0.84
C SER A 85 -2.47 -12.52 0.05
N ARG A 86 -1.22 -12.79 0.47
CA ARG A 86 -0.90 -13.98 1.26
C ARG A 86 -1.63 -13.97 2.61
N GLU A 87 -1.97 -15.16 3.08
CA GLU A 87 -2.61 -15.34 4.37
C GLU A 87 -1.59 -15.60 5.48
N ASN A 88 -1.79 -15.01 6.65
CA ASN A 88 -0.85 -15.13 7.77
C ASN A 88 -0.84 -16.54 8.37
N VAL A 89 -1.98 -17.25 8.32
CA VAL A 89 -2.08 -18.65 8.77
C VAL A 89 -1.09 -19.51 8.00
N TYR A 90 -1.07 -19.42 6.66
CA TYR A 90 -0.09 -20.12 5.82
C TYR A 90 1.35 -19.76 6.18
N VAL A 91 1.68 -18.46 6.33
CA VAL A 91 3.05 -18.06 6.69
C VAL A 91 3.49 -18.65 8.03
N ASN A 92 2.59 -18.72 9.02
CA ASN A 92 2.92 -19.29 10.32
C ASN A 92 3.12 -20.80 10.23
N GLN A 93 2.17 -21.53 9.63
CA GLN A 93 2.23 -23.00 9.54
C GLN A 93 3.38 -23.49 8.65
N LEU A 94 3.64 -22.82 7.52
CA LEU A 94 4.74 -23.17 6.63
C LEU A 94 6.11 -22.90 7.26
N ASN A 95 6.23 -21.89 8.13
CA ASN A 95 7.45 -21.69 8.92
C ASN A 95 7.65 -22.80 9.97
N ILE A 96 6.58 -23.32 10.58
CA ILE A 96 6.68 -24.48 11.49
C ILE A 96 7.21 -25.69 10.73
N ILE A 97 6.64 -25.97 9.54
CA ILE A 97 7.10 -27.06 8.68
C ILE A 97 8.58 -26.86 8.33
N ARG A 98 8.95 -25.68 7.80
CA ARG A 98 10.34 -25.34 7.43
C ARG A 98 11.31 -25.59 8.58
N ASN A 99 11.03 -25.04 9.76
CA ASN A 99 11.96 -25.12 10.90
C ASN A 99 12.13 -26.58 11.37
N ASN A 100 11.10 -27.41 11.24
CA ASN A 100 11.18 -28.81 11.64
C ASN A 100 11.87 -29.72 10.62
N VAL A 101 11.97 -29.29 9.36
CA VAL A 101 12.71 -30.02 8.31
C VAL A 101 14.13 -29.49 8.12
N GLU A 102 14.43 -28.26 8.54
CA GLU A 102 15.78 -27.68 8.52
C GLU A 102 16.76 -28.48 9.41
N ASP A 103 16.25 -29.08 10.49
CA ASP A 103 17.01 -29.93 11.42
C ASP A 103 17.10 -31.41 10.97
N ILE A 104 16.60 -31.76 9.79
CA ILE A 104 16.55 -33.13 9.23
C ILE A 104 17.53 -33.20 8.06
N GLN A 105 18.44 -34.17 8.06
CA GLN A 105 19.53 -34.24 7.08
C GLN A 105 19.02 -34.54 5.66
N ASP A 106 18.05 -35.46 5.53
CA ASP A 106 17.44 -35.79 4.25
C ASP A 106 15.92 -35.76 4.36
N TRP A 107 15.31 -34.82 3.64
CA TRP A 107 13.87 -34.63 3.58
C TRP A 107 13.47 -34.13 2.21
N GLU A 108 12.22 -34.39 1.83
CA GLU A 108 11.66 -33.96 0.56
C GLU A 108 10.24 -33.46 0.73
N ILE A 109 9.81 -32.55 -0.15
CA ILE A 109 8.41 -32.12 -0.20
C ILE A 109 7.94 -32.02 -1.64
N TYR A 110 6.78 -32.60 -1.91
CA TYR A 110 6.24 -32.78 -3.24
C TYR A 110 4.81 -32.31 -3.35
N TYR A 111 4.47 -31.77 -4.51
CA TYR A 111 3.10 -31.67 -5.01
C TYR A 111 2.89 -32.79 -6.02
N ASN A 112 2.04 -33.75 -5.67
CA ASN A 112 1.70 -34.92 -6.48
C ASN A 112 0.37 -34.64 -7.21
N SER A 113 0.44 -34.48 -8.53
CA SER A 113 -0.76 -34.24 -9.35
C SER A 113 -1.53 -35.53 -9.62
N TYR A 114 -2.78 -35.39 -10.05
CA TYR A 114 -3.64 -36.52 -10.40
C TYR A 114 -3.09 -37.31 -11.60
N SER A 115 -2.37 -36.65 -12.50
CA SER A 115 -1.72 -37.25 -13.67
C SER A 115 -0.45 -38.06 -13.33
N GLY A 116 -0.10 -38.22 -12.05
CA GLY A 116 1.10 -38.93 -11.61
C GLY A 116 2.38 -38.09 -11.65
N ASN A 117 2.30 -36.79 -11.97
CA ASN A 117 3.47 -35.92 -11.97
C ASN A 117 3.83 -35.55 -10.53
N LYS A 118 5.08 -35.85 -10.15
CA LYS A 118 5.66 -35.50 -8.86
C LYS A 118 6.53 -34.26 -9.00
N LYS A 119 6.04 -33.11 -8.54
CA LYS A 119 6.77 -31.84 -8.58
C LYS A 119 7.38 -31.55 -7.22
N SER A 120 8.71 -31.44 -7.15
CA SER A 120 9.37 -30.97 -5.91
C SER A 120 8.99 -29.51 -5.65
N ILE A 121 8.53 -29.22 -4.44
CA ILE A 121 8.24 -27.87 -3.97
C ILE A 121 9.21 -27.43 -2.87
N LYS A 122 10.25 -28.23 -2.62
CA LYS A 122 11.35 -27.96 -1.68
C LYS A 122 11.99 -26.57 -1.90
N PRO A 123 12.18 -26.06 -3.14
CA PRO A 123 12.70 -24.71 -3.34
C PRO A 123 11.88 -23.60 -2.67
N LEU A 124 10.56 -23.79 -2.49
CA LEU A 124 9.69 -22.78 -1.85
C LEU A 124 9.96 -22.62 -0.34
N PHE A 125 10.62 -23.60 0.27
CA PHE A 125 10.95 -23.67 1.70
C PHE A 125 12.42 -23.35 1.99
N SER A 126 13.21 -23.05 0.94
CA SER A 126 14.63 -22.68 1.04
C SER A 126 14.89 -21.49 1.98
N HIS A 127 13.93 -20.55 2.04
CA HIS A 127 14.00 -19.35 2.86
C HIS A 127 12.83 -19.29 3.84
N LYS A 128 13.04 -18.59 4.96
CA LYS A 128 12.00 -18.31 5.94
C LYS A 128 10.86 -17.50 5.31
N PHE A 129 9.62 -17.92 5.52
CA PHE A 129 8.44 -17.19 5.03
C PHE A 129 8.32 -15.88 5.81
N ARG A 130 8.39 -14.74 5.10
CA ARG A 130 8.48 -13.41 5.73
C ARG A 130 7.16 -13.02 6.40
N LYS A 131 7.22 -12.68 7.69
CA LYS A 131 6.07 -12.15 8.45
C LYS A 131 5.67 -10.74 8.01
N THR A 132 6.63 -9.93 7.57
CA THR A 132 6.41 -8.60 7.01
C THR A 132 5.86 -8.70 5.59
N ARG A 133 4.77 -7.98 5.29
CA ARG A 133 4.21 -7.88 3.93
C ARG A 133 5.07 -6.93 3.10
N LYS A 134 5.28 -7.24 1.81
CA LYS A 134 5.74 -6.21 0.87
C LYS A 134 4.64 -5.13 0.84
N ARG A 135 5.01 -3.89 1.17
CA ARG A 135 4.07 -2.77 1.06
C ARG A 135 3.73 -2.62 -0.42
N GLU A 136 2.44 -2.65 -0.72
CA GLU A 136 1.96 -2.31 -2.04
C GLU A 136 2.29 -0.84 -2.29
N LYS A 137 2.92 -0.54 -3.43
CA LYS A 137 3.20 0.85 -3.81
C LYS A 137 1.86 1.46 -4.16
N ILE A 138 1.28 2.24 -3.23
CA ILE A 138 0.05 2.98 -3.48
C ILE A 138 0.35 3.90 -4.67
N GLU A 139 -0.37 3.70 -5.77
CA GLU A 139 -0.24 4.53 -6.95
C GLU A 139 -0.65 5.96 -6.58
N ASN A 140 0.29 6.90 -6.70
CA ASN A 140 0.09 8.25 -6.22
C ASN A 140 -0.81 9.03 -7.19
N ASN A 141 -2.11 9.05 -6.90
CA ASN A 141 -3.08 9.82 -7.66
C ASN A 141 -3.15 11.29 -7.22
N PHE A 142 -2.34 11.71 -6.23
CA PHE A 142 -2.26 13.11 -5.83
C PHE A 142 -1.45 13.91 -6.85
N ASN A 143 -2.14 14.75 -7.62
CA ASN A 143 -1.53 15.62 -8.62
C ASN A 143 -2.08 17.04 -8.48
N VAL A 144 -1.16 18.00 -8.44
CA VAL A 144 -1.46 19.43 -8.43
C VAL A 144 -0.90 20.04 -9.72
N GLN A 145 -1.71 20.84 -10.41
CA GLN A 145 -1.31 21.53 -11.61
C GLN A 145 -1.48 23.04 -11.46
N PHE A 146 -0.50 23.78 -11.97
CA PHE A 146 -0.46 25.23 -11.94
C PHE A 146 -0.76 25.76 -13.34
N ILE A 147 -1.88 26.46 -13.48
CA ILE A 147 -2.43 26.92 -14.75
C ILE A 147 -2.42 28.44 -14.76
N ASN A 148 -1.93 29.00 -15.86
CA ASN A 148 -2.09 30.41 -16.20
C ASN A 148 -3.04 30.49 -17.41
N GLY A 149 -4.04 31.38 -17.36
CA GLY A 149 -4.98 31.53 -18.46
C GLY A 149 -6.01 32.62 -18.23
N TYR A 150 -6.76 32.92 -19.28
CA TYR A 150 -7.78 33.96 -19.30
C TYR A 150 -9.11 33.41 -18.79
N LEU A 151 -9.68 34.02 -17.75
CA LEU A 151 -10.96 33.62 -17.16
C LEU A 151 -12.13 34.08 -18.04
N GLU A 152 -12.69 33.14 -18.80
CA GLU A 152 -13.74 33.42 -19.79
C GLU A 152 -15.15 33.37 -19.16
N LEU A 153 -15.43 32.35 -18.35
CA LEU A 153 -16.74 32.12 -17.75
C LEU A 153 -16.60 31.74 -16.29
N ASN A 154 -17.55 32.18 -15.47
CA ASN A 154 -17.67 31.76 -14.07
C ASN A 154 -19.15 31.61 -13.69
N GLY A 155 -19.55 30.40 -13.29
CA GLY A 155 -20.91 30.12 -12.84
C GLY A 155 -21.58 28.92 -13.52
N GLY A 156 -22.77 28.58 -13.05
CA GLY A 156 -23.57 27.44 -13.53
C GLY A 156 -24.41 26.81 -12.41
N LYS A 157 -25.33 25.90 -12.75
CA LYS A 157 -26.13 25.15 -11.74
C LYS A 157 -25.24 24.30 -10.83
N LYS A 158 -24.14 23.78 -11.37
CA LYS A 158 -23.03 23.17 -10.63
C LYS A 158 -21.85 24.15 -10.74
N PRO A 159 -21.39 24.77 -9.65
CA PRO A 159 -20.38 25.83 -9.73
C PRO A 159 -19.09 25.31 -10.39
N ASN A 160 -18.67 26.01 -11.44
CA ASN A 160 -17.43 25.80 -12.16
C ASN A 160 -17.06 27.11 -12.86
N PHE A 161 -15.84 27.17 -13.38
CA PHE A 161 -15.39 28.26 -14.23
C PHE A 161 -14.51 27.75 -15.37
N HIS A 162 -14.37 28.53 -16.43
CA HIS A 162 -13.64 28.17 -17.64
C HIS A 162 -12.43 29.08 -17.83
N LEU A 163 -11.27 28.47 -18.05
CA LEU A 163 -10.03 29.16 -18.39
C LEU A 163 -9.63 28.84 -19.82
N ILE A 164 -9.26 29.86 -20.58
CA ILE A 164 -8.55 29.68 -21.85
C ILE A 164 -7.06 29.66 -21.54
N SER A 165 -6.41 28.52 -21.77
CA SER A 165 -4.97 28.36 -21.60
C SER A 165 -4.42 27.66 -22.84
N ASN A 166 -3.39 28.23 -23.48
CA ASN A 166 -2.82 27.71 -24.74
C ASN A 166 -3.86 27.46 -25.85
N ASN A 167 -4.85 28.36 -25.99
CA ASN A 167 -5.99 28.23 -26.92
C ASN A 167 -6.94 27.05 -26.65
N GLU A 168 -6.83 26.39 -25.50
CA GLU A 168 -7.77 25.35 -25.05
C GLU A 168 -8.63 25.86 -23.89
N SER A 169 -9.93 25.55 -23.93
CA SER A 169 -10.84 25.84 -22.82
C SER A 169 -10.78 24.70 -21.80
N ILE A 170 -10.46 25.05 -20.55
CA ILE A 170 -10.34 24.13 -19.42
C ILE A 170 -11.43 24.46 -18.41
N THR A 171 -12.32 23.49 -18.12
CA THR A 171 -13.32 23.62 -17.07
C THR A 171 -12.75 23.23 -15.71
N ILE A 172 -12.85 24.13 -14.73
CA ILE A 172 -12.41 23.93 -13.35
C ILE A 172 -13.64 23.82 -12.44
N GLN A 173 -13.80 22.68 -11.76
CA GLN A 173 -14.84 22.47 -10.77
C GLN A 173 -14.53 23.23 -9.48
N CYS A 174 -15.53 23.84 -8.85
CA CYS A 174 -15.34 24.58 -7.61
C CYS A 174 -16.61 24.58 -6.76
N SER A 175 -16.49 25.07 -5.52
CA SER A 175 -17.63 25.39 -4.66
C SER A 175 -18.18 26.79 -4.97
N VAL A 176 -19.37 27.09 -4.44
CA VAL A 176 -19.99 28.43 -4.59
C VAL A 176 -19.08 29.54 -4.03
N LYS A 177 -18.47 29.31 -2.86
CA LYS A 177 -17.57 30.29 -2.21
C LYS A 177 -16.33 30.56 -3.05
N GLU A 178 -15.79 29.52 -3.68
CA GLU A 178 -14.63 29.63 -4.57
C GLU A 178 -14.99 30.32 -5.88
N ALA A 179 -16.14 30.00 -6.48
CA ALA A 179 -16.65 30.71 -7.65
C ALA A 179 -16.81 32.21 -7.35
N GLN A 180 -17.35 32.58 -6.19
CA GLN A 180 -17.45 33.97 -5.76
C GLN A 180 -16.09 34.64 -5.61
N LYS A 181 -15.10 33.95 -5.03
CA LYS A 181 -13.71 34.44 -4.90
C LYS A 181 -13.07 34.71 -6.27
N VAL A 182 -13.30 33.82 -7.23
CA VAL A 182 -12.72 33.92 -8.59
C VAL A 182 -13.46 34.95 -9.44
N ASN A 183 -14.71 35.28 -9.12
CA ASN A 183 -15.55 36.18 -9.92
C ASN A 183 -14.98 37.59 -10.10
N SER A 184 -14.23 38.11 -9.14
CA SER A 184 -13.57 39.42 -9.24
C SER A 184 -12.51 39.50 -10.34
N PHE A 185 -12.11 38.35 -10.90
CA PHE A 185 -11.13 38.23 -11.96
C PHE A 185 -11.75 37.85 -13.31
N LEU A 186 -13.09 37.85 -13.44
CA LEU A 186 -13.74 37.54 -14.71
C LEU A 186 -13.22 38.47 -15.81
N TYR A 187 -12.90 37.90 -16.98
CA TYR A 187 -12.30 38.58 -18.12
C TYR A 187 -10.87 39.10 -17.87
N LYS A 188 -10.10 38.38 -17.05
CA LYS A 188 -8.68 38.67 -16.79
C LYS A 188 -7.84 37.40 -16.85
N ASP A 189 -6.55 37.57 -17.12
CA ASP A 189 -5.56 36.51 -16.91
C ASP A 189 -5.40 36.24 -15.41
N ILE A 190 -5.49 34.95 -15.05
CA ILE A 190 -5.30 34.49 -13.68
C ILE A 190 -4.34 33.31 -13.62
N LYS A 191 -3.69 33.21 -12.46
CA LYS A 191 -2.82 32.09 -12.10
C LYS A 191 -3.50 31.29 -11.00
N ILE A 192 -3.72 30.00 -11.21
CA ILE A 192 -4.39 29.11 -10.25
C ILE A 192 -3.64 27.79 -10.05
N ALA A 193 -3.84 27.20 -8.87
CA ALA A 193 -3.54 25.79 -8.63
C ALA A 193 -4.83 24.98 -8.69
N THR A 194 -4.74 23.77 -9.24
CA THR A 194 -5.83 22.83 -9.34
C THR A 194 -5.40 21.45 -8.86
N TRP A 195 -6.29 20.73 -8.20
CA TRP A 195 -6.15 19.29 -8.02
C TRP A 195 -6.61 18.59 -9.29
N VAL A 196 -5.81 17.63 -9.76
CA VAL A 196 -6.06 16.97 -11.04
C VAL A 196 -6.35 15.50 -10.82
N LYS A 197 -7.46 15.04 -11.39
CA LYS A 197 -7.85 13.64 -11.41
C LYS A 197 -7.92 13.14 -12.86
N ALA A 198 -7.17 12.08 -13.16
CA ALA A 198 -7.29 11.41 -14.45
C ALA A 198 -8.66 10.73 -14.59
N LYS A 199 -9.33 10.94 -15.71
CA LYS A 199 -10.56 10.25 -16.12
C LYS A 199 -10.30 9.45 -17.40
N LYS A 200 -11.20 8.52 -17.72
CA LYS A 200 -11.14 7.68 -18.93
C LYS A 200 -10.96 8.48 -20.23
N HIS A 201 -11.47 9.71 -20.28
CA HIS A 201 -11.43 10.60 -21.45
C HIS A 201 -10.90 12.01 -21.12
N GLY A 202 -9.83 12.11 -20.35
CA GLY A 202 -9.14 13.39 -20.09
C GLY A 202 -8.86 13.63 -18.61
N MET A 203 -8.75 14.90 -18.24
CA MET A 203 -8.48 15.34 -16.87
C MET A 203 -9.68 16.06 -16.30
N GLU A 204 -9.99 15.78 -15.03
CA GLU A 204 -10.87 16.61 -14.22
C GLU A 204 -10.02 17.51 -13.34
N TYR A 205 -10.32 18.80 -13.38
CA TYR A 205 -9.66 19.82 -12.59
C TYR A 205 -10.60 20.33 -11.51
N GLN A 206 -10.13 20.35 -10.27
CA GLN A 206 -10.81 20.96 -9.14
C GLN A 206 -10.00 22.15 -8.66
N PHE A 207 -10.66 23.26 -8.41
CA PHE A 207 -10.02 24.47 -7.90
C PHE A 207 -9.37 24.21 -6.54
N CYS A 208 -8.14 24.69 -6.36
CA CYS A 208 -7.43 24.65 -5.08
C CYS A 208 -7.20 26.06 -4.54
N ASP A 209 -6.50 26.92 -5.31
CA ASP A 209 -6.30 28.32 -4.93
C ASP A 209 -5.97 29.20 -6.14
N ILE A 210 -6.06 30.51 -5.93
CA ILE A 210 -5.72 31.57 -6.88
C ILE A 210 -4.51 32.37 -6.37
N TYR A 211 -3.67 32.80 -7.30
CA TYR A 211 -2.46 33.57 -7.07
C TYR A 211 -2.60 34.89 -7.81
N ALA A 212 -2.84 35.95 -7.05
CA ALA A 212 -2.98 37.32 -7.54
C ALA A 212 -2.35 38.29 -6.54
N GLY A 213 -1.87 39.44 -7.05
CA GLY A 213 -1.21 40.45 -6.23
C GLY A 213 0.05 39.91 -5.55
N GLU A 214 0.18 40.15 -4.24
CA GLU A 214 1.33 39.72 -3.43
C GLU A 214 1.57 38.20 -3.44
N SER A 215 0.53 37.41 -3.71
CA SER A 215 0.66 35.95 -3.74
C SER A 215 1.17 35.38 -5.07
N GLU A 216 1.35 36.20 -6.11
CA GLU A 216 1.83 35.73 -7.42
C GLU A 216 3.23 35.11 -7.35
N GLN A 217 4.08 35.58 -6.44
CA GLN A 217 5.42 35.04 -6.25
C GLN A 217 5.43 33.53 -5.96
N TYR A 218 4.42 33.06 -5.20
CA TYR A 218 4.30 31.66 -4.82
C TYR A 218 3.91 30.74 -5.98
N PHE A 219 3.32 31.27 -7.06
CA PHE A 219 2.83 30.45 -8.15
C PHE A 219 3.97 29.67 -8.82
N SER A 220 5.04 30.36 -9.19
CA SER A 220 6.19 29.73 -9.86
C SER A 220 6.97 28.83 -8.90
N GLU A 221 7.13 29.27 -7.66
CA GLU A 221 7.81 28.53 -6.60
C GLU A 221 7.11 27.20 -6.29
N PHE A 222 5.80 27.22 -6.07
CA PHE A 222 5.03 26.00 -5.79
C PHE A 222 4.91 25.11 -7.02
N LYS A 223 4.79 25.70 -8.22
CA LYS A 223 4.84 24.92 -9.47
C LYS A 223 6.14 24.13 -9.57
N HIS A 224 7.27 24.77 -9.29
CA HIS A 224 8.57 24.11 -9.31
C HIS A 224 8.67 23.04 -8.22
N PHE A 225 8.27 23.36 -6.99
CA PHE A 225 8.25 22.41 -5.88
C PHE A 225 7.48 21.12 -6.22
N PHE A 226 6.26 21.24 -6.77
CA PHE A 226 5.44 20.06 -7.10
C PHE A 226 5.97 19.26 -8.31
N LEU A 227 6.75 19.89 -9.21
CA LEU A 227 7.47 19.17 -10.26
C LEU A 227 8.62 18.35 -9.67
N GLU A 228 9.39 18.91 -8.74
CA GLU A 228 10.48 18.19 -8.08
C GLU A 228 9.99 17.09 -7.14
N LEU A 229 8.93 17.35 -6.37
CA LEU A 229 8.33 16.40 -5.43
C LEU A 229 7.96 15.08 -6.11
N LYS A 230 7.48 15.12 -7.36
CA LYS A 230 7.13 13.92 -8.16
C LYS A 230 8.33 13.01 -8.46
N ASN A 231 9.53 13.57 -8.47
CA ASN A 231 10.76 12.84 -8.79
C ASN A 231 11.46 12.29 -7.54
N LYS A 232 11.01 12.64 -6.33
CA LYS A 232 11.56 12.16 -5.06
C LYS A 232 11.09 10.74 -4.76
N ASN A 233 11.96 9.93 -4.17
CA ASN A 233 11.67 8.52 -3.85
C ASN A 233 11.91 8.19 -2.37
N GLY A 234 11.30 7.10 -1.90
CA GLY A 234 11.51 6.64 -0.52
C GLY A 234 11.01 7.65 0.51
N THR A 235 11.91 8.13 1.37
CA THR A 235 11.59 9.12 2.42
C THR A 235 11.85 10.56 2.00
N GLU A 236 12.52 10.80 0.87
CA GLU A 236 12.86 12.13 0.37
C GLU A 236 11.65 13.07 0.21
N PRO A 237 10.46 12.63 -0.25
CA PRO A 237 9.31 13.52 -0.35
C PRO A 237 8.92 14.16 0.99
N PHE A 238 9.11 13.44 2.11
CA PHE A 238 8.74 13.93 3.43
C PHE A 238 9.71 15.00 3.93
N HIS A 239 11.01 14.78 3.73
CA HIS A 239 12.03 15.79 4.02
C HIS A 239 11.80 17.03 3.17
N TYR A 240 11.56 16.85 1.86
CA TYR A 240 11.31 17.97 0.96
C TYR A 240 10.08 18.83 1.36
N ILE A 241 9.01 18.20 1.86
CA ILE A 241 7.86 18.93 2.42
C ILE A 241 8.20 19.60 3.76
N SER A 242 8.96 18.91 4.63
CA SER A 242 9.41 19.42 5.93
C SER A 242 10.26 20.68 5.76
N ASP A 243 11.34 20.56 4.98
CA ASP A 243 12.29 21.62 4.68
C ASP A 243 11.55 22.83 4.12
N LYS A 244 10.56 22.61 3.23
CA LYS A 244 9.81 23.71 2.64
C LYS A 244 8.92 24.46 3.63
N LEU A 245 8.34 23.76 4.60
CA LEU A 245 7.54 24.37 5.65
C LEU A 245 8.39 25.09 6.69
N GLU A 246 9.49 24.46 7.11
CA GLU A 246 10.48 25.05 8.01
C GLU A 246 11.02 26.35 7.42
N ASP A 247 11.37 26.35 6.13
CA ASP A 247 11.77 27.53 5.37
C ASP A 247 10.78 28.70 5.46
N PHE A 248 9.46 28.42 5.46
CA PHE A 248 8.44 29.46 5.61
C PHE A 248 8.35 29.95 7.05
N TYR A 249 8.49 29.06 8.03
CA TYR A 249 8.44 29.41 9.44
C TYR A 249 9.66 30.22 9.88
N ASP A 250 10.85 29.86 9.43
CA ASP A 250 12.10 30.57 9.73
C ASP A 250 12.12 31.99 9.14
N ARG A 251 11.40 32.19 8.03
CA ARG A 251 11.22 33.50 7.38
C ARG A 251 9.98 34.26 7.87
N GLU A 252 9.24 33.70 8.82
CA GLU A 252 7.95 34.23 9.30
C GLU A 252 6.92 34.46 8.17
N ASP A 253 7.05 33.75 7.05
CA ASP A 253 6.12 33.84 5.92
C ASP A 253 4.93 32.89 6.10
N TYR A 254 4.06 33.27 7.03
CA TYR A 254 2.88 32.49 7.39
C TYR A 254 1.84 32.44 6.27
N SER A 255 1.79 33.45 5.41
CA SER A 255 0.91 33.49 4.24
C SER A 255 1.31 32.44 3.20
N GLY A 256 2.60 32.38 2.88
CA GLY A 256 3.20 31.35 2.03
C GLY A 256 2.97 29.95 2.58
N ALA A 257 3.27 29.72 3.86
CA ALA A 257 3.02 28.43 4.52
C ALA A 257 1.55 28.00 4.41
N ARG A 258 0.60 28.90 4.68
CA ARG A 258 -0.83 28.57 4.61
C ARG A 258 -1.28 28.24 3.19
N LYS A 259 -0.78 28.96 2.18
CA LYS A 259 -1.05 28.64 0.76
C LYS A 259 -0.42 27.30 0.37
N PHE A 260 0.79 27.01 0.84
CA PHE A 260 1.46 25.75 0.60
C PHE A 260 0.70 24.56 1.19
N ILE A 261 0.30 24.63 2.47
CA ILE A 261 -0.48 23.58 3.14
C ILE A 261 -1.80 23.30 2.40
N ARG A 262 -2.46 24.34 1.90
CA ARG A 262 -3.73 24.22 1.15
C ARG A 262 -3.62 23.30 -0.07
N LEU A 263 -2.45 23.24 -0.70
CA LEU A 263 -2.23 22.37 -1.87
C LEU A 263 -2.41 20.88 -1.53
N PHE A 264 -2.26 20.50 -0.26
CA PHE A 264 -2.44 19.13 0.23
C PHE A 264 -3.85 18.83 0.73
N LEU A 265 -4.77 19.79 0.77
CA LEU A 265 -6.14 19.61 1.27
C LEU A 265 -7.07 18.95 0.24
N ASN A 266 -6.72 17.75 -0.21
CA ASN A 266 -7.49 17.01 -1.19
C ASN A 266 -7.70 15.54 -0.78
N GLU A 267 -8.84 14.97 -1.17
CA GLU A 267 -9.17 13.56 -0.87
C GLU A 267 -8.16 12.54 -1.42
N TYR A 268 -7.30 12.90 -2.39
CA TYR A 268 -6.24 12.03 -2.90
C TYR A 268 -4.89 12.25 -2.22
N ALA A 269 -4.75 13.25 -1.35
CA ALA A 269 -3.49 13.54 -0.68
C ALA A 269 -2.98 12.33 0.12
N ILE A 270 -1.67 12.11 0.08
CA ILE A 270 -1.05 10.97 0.74
C ILE A 270 -1.10 11.19 2.26
N PRO A 271 -1.62 10.23 3.06
CA PRO A 271 -1.74 10.38 4.52
C PRO A 271 -0.43 10.77 5.21
N THR A 272 0.70 10.28 4.70
CA THR A 272 2.02 10.61 5.25
C THR A 272 2.41 12.07 5.00
N TYR A 273 2.01 12.68 3.88
CA TYR A 273 2.25 14.11 3.64
C TYR A 273 1.45 14.97 4.64
N LEU A 274 0.17 14.63 4.84
CA LEU A 274 -0.68 15.29 5.84
C LEU A 274 -0.08 15.16 7.25
N ARG A 275 0.42 13.96 7.60
CA ARG A 275 1.10 13.75 8.88
C ARG A 275 2.37 14.58 9.01
N THR A 276 3.21 14.65 7.97
CA THR A 276 4.42 15.50 7.96
C THR A 276 4.04 16.96 8.25
N ILE A 277 3.03 17.49 7.54
CA ILE A 277 2.52 18.85 7.78
C ILE A 277 2.13 19.03 9.25
N LEU A 278 1.29 18.15 9.80
CA LEU A 278 0.85 18.27 11.21
C LEU A 278 1.99 18.19 12.22
N VAL A 279 3.02 17.38 11.96
CA VAL A 279 4.17 17.22 12.86
C VAL A 279 5.00 18.50 12.89
N ILE A 280 5.34 19.05 11.73
CA ILE A 280 6.15 20.27 11.62
C ILE A 280 5.36 21.49 12.08
N SER A 281 4.07 21.55 11.78
CA SER A 281 3.19 22.64 12.19
C SER A 281 2.62 22.50 13.61
N LYS A 282 3.09 21.53 14.42
CA LYS A 282 2.48 21.24 15.74
C LYS A 282 2.47 22.45 16.68
N GLY A 283 3.52 23.26 16.65
CA GLY A 283 3.62 24.48 17.47
C GLY A 283 2.57 25.54 17.12
N PHE A 284 2.01 25.48 15.92
CA PHE A 284 1.04 26.45 15.40
C PHE A 284 -0.41 25.96 15.50
N LYS A 285 -0.70 24.85 16.21
CA LYS A 285 -2.06 24.28 16.28
C LYS A 285 -3.10 25.25 16.85
N ASN A 286 -2.68 26.09 17.80
CA ASN A 286 -3.53 27.09 18.45
C ASN A 286 -3.29 28.51 17.90
N ASP A 287 -2.47 28.65 16.87
CA ASP A 287 -2.20 29.94 16.24
C ASP A 287 -3.41 30.37 15.37
N GLU A 288 -3.79 31.65 15.43
CA GLU A 288 -4.97 32.16 14.73
C GLU A 288 -4.86 32.03 13.20
N TYR A 289 -3.65 32.14 12.65
CA TYR A 289 -3.42 32.02 11.21
C TYR A 289 -3.51 30.56 10.72
N PHE A 290 -3.11 29.60 11.55
CA PHE A 290 -2.98 28.20 11.16
C PHE A 290 -4.07 27.26 11.68
N SER A 291 -4.71 27.57 12.80
CA SER A 291 -5.60 26.62 13.48
C SER A 291 -6.67 26.04 12.54
N ASN A 292 -7.32 26.90 11.75
CA ASN A 292 -8.33 26.44 10.79
C ASN A 292 -7.76 25.50 9.71
N ILE A 293 -6.61 25.84 9.11
CA ILE A 293 -6.06 25.01 8.03
C ILE A 293 -5.50 23.68 8.56
N LEU A 294 -4.89 23.69 9.74
CA LEU A 294 -4.36 22.47 10.37
C LEU A 294 -5.49 21.54 10.84
N ASN A 295 -6.60 22.09 11.33
CA ASN A 295 -7.79 21.30 11.64
C ASN A 295 -8.35 20.60 10.39
N GLN A 296 -8.35 21.28 9.23
CA GLN A 296 -8.74 20.65 7.95
C GLN A 296 -7.78 19.52 7.54
N VAL A 297 -6.47 19.68 7.77
CA VAL A 297 -5.47 18.62 7.55
C VAL A 297 -5.74 17.42 8.48
N GLU A 298 -6.02 17.69 9.76
CA GLU A 298 -6.31 16.67 10.78
C GLU A 298 -7.60 15.90 10.49
N GLU A 299 -8.67 16.60 10.07
CA GLU A 299 -9.93 16.00 9.64
C GLU A 299 -9.73 15.12 8.39
N LEU A 300 -9.04 15.65 7.37
CA LEU A 300 -8.74 14.92 6.15
C LEU A 300 -7.86 13.68 6.42
N LEU A 301 -6.88 13.79 7.32
CA LEU A 301 -6.08 12.64 7.73
C LEU A 301 -6.94 11.59 8.45
N SER A 302 -7.82 12.03 9.35
CA SER A 302 -8.69 11.16 10.13
C SER A 302 -9.67 10.37 9.26
N THR A 303 -10.21 10.98 8.19
CA THR A 303 -11.06 10.26 7.23
C THR A 303 -10.29 9.18 6.46
N LYS A 304 -8.98 9.32 6.28
CA LYS A 304 -8.13 8.40 5.51
C LYS A 304 -7.61 7.23 6.33
N ILE A 305 -7.26 7.43 7.60
CA ILE A 305 -6.58 6.41 8.42
C ILE A 305 -7.27 6.11 9.75
N GLY A 306 -8.45 6.69 10.00
CA GLY A 306 -9.12 6.65 11.30
C GLY A 306 -8.61 7.75 12.25
N LYS A 307 -9.25 7.91 13.42
CA LYS A 307 -8.86 8.93 14.41
C LYS A 307 -7.38 8.81 14.76
N VAL A 308 -6.66 9.89 14.55
CA VAL A 308 -5.27 10.06 14.96
C VAL A 308 -5.31 10.88 16.24
N TYR A 309 -5.37 10.18 17.38
CA TYR A 309 -5.56 10.68 18.76
C TYR A 309 -7.02 10.98 19.15
#